data_AF-A0A483F0S5-F1
#
_entry.id   AF-A0A483F0S5-F1
#
_cell.length_a   1.000
_cell.length_b   1.000
_cell.length_c   1.000
_cell.angle_alpha   90.00
_cell.angle_beta   90.00
_cell.angle_gamma   90.00
#
_symmetry.space_group_name_H-M   'P 1'
#
loop_
_entity.id
_entity.type
_entity.pdbx_description
1 polymer ?
#
loop_
_entity_poly.entity_id
_entity_poly.type
_entity_poly.pdbx_seq_one_letter_code
_entity_poly.pdbx_strand_id
1 'polypeptide(L)'
;MITKDKKCPFCGAYLIAEDHCQSCHAFQIKGYVSRDACTRINLVSICTSLLVALFGILVVFLVSFGIGTYIAINAFSLILYFIKKRILHIKEEQKGKMVWKRAIITW
;
A
#
# COMPACT_ATOMS: atom_id res chain seq x y z
N MET A 1 -25.27 -28.29 -2.17
CA MET A 1 -24.92 -26.91 -2.57
C MET A 1 -25.02 -26.06 -1.31
N ILE A 2 -23.90 -25.74 -0.64
CA ILE A 2 -23.94 -24.95 0.60
C ILE A 2 -24.02 -23.49 0.16
N THR A 3 -25.23 -22.94 0.10
CA THR A 3 -25.45 -21.50 -0.07
C THR A 3 -24.87 -20.83 1.17
N LYS A 4 -23.66 -20.30 1.06
CA LYS A 4 -23.12 -19.40 2.08
C LYS A 4 -24.06 -18.20 2.09
N ASP A 5 -24.93 -18.13 3.09
CA ASP A 5 -25.84 -17.01 3.33
C ASP A 5 -25.01 -15.75 3.57
N LYS A 6 -24.61 -15.09 2.49
CA LYS A 6 -23.88 -13.83 2.52
C LYS A 6 -24.92 -12.76 2.86
N LYS A 7 -25.12 -12.51 4.15
CA LYS A 7 -25.86 -11.34 4.63
C LYS A 7 -24.96 -10.11 4.57
N CYS A 8 -25.54 -8.96 4.25
CA CYS A 8 -24.81 -7.69 4.29
C CYS A 8 -24.43 -7.34 5.74
N PRO A 9 -23.17 -6.98 6.04
CA PRO A 9 -22.74 -6.65 7.41
C PRO A 9 -23.35 -5.37 7.97
N PHE A 10 -23.95 -4.52 7.13
CA PHE A 10 -24.54 -3.25 7.57
C PHE A 10 -26.06 -3.27 7.77
N CYS A 11 -26.80 -4.02 6.96
CA CYS A 11 -28.27 -4.06 7.03
C CYS A 11 -28.86 -5.47 7.24
N GLY A 12 -28.03 -6.51 7.27
CA GLY A 12 -28.47 -7.90 7.45
C GLY A 12 -29.26 -8.50 6.26
N ALA A 13 -29.52 -7.71 5.21
CA ALA A 13 -30.22 -8.18 4.02
C ALA A 13 -29.41 -9.25 3.26
N TYR A 14 -30.10 -10.20 2.65
CA TYR A 14 -29.49 -11.20 1.79
C TYR A 14 -28.87 -10.54 0.55
N LEU A 15 -27.62 -10.91 0.25
CA LEU A 15 -26.91 -10.42 -0.91
C LEU A 15 -27.34 -11.20 -2.15
N ILE A 16 -27.98 -10.52 -3.10
CA ILE A 16 -28.31 -11.06 -4.43
C ILE A 16 -27.04 -11.05 -5.31
N ALA A 17 -26.18 -10.04 -5.13
CA ALA A 17 -24.87 -9.94 -5.75
C ALA A 17 -23.80 -9.85 -4.66
N GLU A 18 -22.66 -10.50 -4.86
CA GLU A 18 -21.63 -10.64 -3.81
C GLU A 18 -20.86 -9.34 -3.54
N ASP A 19 -20.82 -8.44 -4.52
CA ASP A 19 -20.02 -7.21 -4.52
C ASP A 19 -20.80 -5.96 -4.07
N HIS A 20 -22.13 -5.99 -4.11
CA HIS A 20 -22.99 -4.87 -3.70
C HIS A 20 -24.25 -5.31 -2.96
N CYS A 21 -24.69 -4.49 -2.02
CA CYS A 21 -25.95 -4.65 -1.31
C CYS A 21 -27.01 -3.73 -1.93
N GLN A 22 -28.10 -4.31 -2.44
CA GLN A 22 -29.20 -3.58 -3.05
C GLN A 22 -29.99 -2.70 -2.06
N SER A 23 -30.03 -3.10 -0.78
CA SER A 23 -30.84 -2.43 0.24
C SER A 23 -30.15 -1.20 0.86
N CYS A 24 -28.84 -1.28 1.14
CA CYS A 24 -28.12 -0.19 1.79
C CYS A 24 -26.98 0.39 0.95
N HIS A 25 -26.90 0.00 -0.33
CA HIS A 25 -25.88 0.44 -1.28
C HIS A 25 -24.42 0.28 -0.79
N ALA A 26 -24.19 -0.62 0.17
CA ALA A 26 -22.86 -0.98 0.58
C ALA A 26 -22.18 -1.83 -0.49
N PHE A 27 -20.89 -1.64 -0.70
CA PHE A 27 -20.11 -2.34 -1.71
C PHE A 27 -18.82 -2.90 -1.13
N GLN A 28 -18.30 -3.96 -1.75
CA GLN A 28 -17.01 -4.54 -1.42
C GLN A 28 -15.89 -3.88 -2.23
N ILE A 29 -14.84 -3.44 -1.54
CA ILE A 29 -13.59 -3.01 -2.15
C ILE A 29 -12.64 -4.21 -2.14
N LYS A 30 -12.26 -4.68 -3.33
CA LYS A 30 -11.22 -5.69 -3.51
C LYS A 30 -9.84 -5.02 -3.51
N GLY A 31 -8.85 -5.68 -2.90
CA GLY A 31 -7.48 -5.16 -2.83
C GLY A 31 -7.33 -3.97 -1.89
N TYR A 32 -8.16 -3.89 -0.85
CA TYR A 32 -8.08 -2.79 0.11
C TYR A 32 -6.75 -2.82 0.88
N VAL A 33 -5.96 -1.76 0.73
CA VAL A 33 -4.76 -1.52 1.53
C VAL A 33 -5.14 -0.67 2.75
N SER A 34 -4.91 -1.19 3.95
CA SER A 34 -5.21 -0.45 5.17
C SER A 34 -4.25 0.72 5.37
N ARG A 35 -4.70 1.75 6.10
CA ARG A 35 -3.87 2.91 6.45
C ARG A 35 -2.60 2.51 7.19
N ASP A 36 -2.70 1.53 8.10
CA ASP A 36 -1.54 1.00 8.82
C ASP A 36 -0.55 0.31 7.89
N ALA A 37 -1.04 -0.42 6.88
CA ALA A 37 -0.19 -1.05 5.88
C ALA A 37 0.51 0.01 5.02
N CYS A 38 -0.20 1.03 4.53
CA CYS A 38 0.42 2.17 3.83
C CYS A 38 1.48 2.88 4.69
N THR A 39 1.20 3.09 5.98
CA THR A 39 2.13 3.73 6.92
C THR A 39 3.39 2.88 7.11
N ARG A 40 3.22 1.58 7.32
CA ARG A 40 4.34 0.63 7.42
C ARG A 40 5.16 0.58 6.14
N ILE A 41 4.52 0.54 4.97
CA ILE A 41 5.20 0.54 3.67
C ILE A 41 6.03 1.81 3.50
N ASN A 42 5.45 2.98 3.81
CA ASN A 42 6.17 4.24 3.77
C ASN A 42 7.38 4.22 4.72
N LEU A 43 7.19 3.80 5.97
CA LEU A 43 8.26 3.77 6.97
C LEU A 43 9.41 2.84 6.54
N VAL A 44 9.10 1.62 6.09
CA VAL A 44 10.10 0.68 5.58
C VAL A 44 10.81 1.23 4.35
N SER A 45 10.09 1.87 3.43
CA SER A 45 10.69 2.45 2.24
C SER A 45 11.63 3.60 2.58
N ILE A 46 11.22 4.51 3.50
CA ILE A 46 12.05 5.62 3.98
C ILE A 46 13.29 5.07 4.68
N CYS A 47 13.15 4.18 5.66
CA CYS A 47 14.28 3.63 6.39
C CYS A 47 15.29 2.94 5.45
N THR A 48 14.80 2.13 4.50
CA THR A 48 15.71 1.44 3.58
C THR A 48 16.40 2.38 2.60
N SER A 49 15.71 3.41 2.10
CA SER A 49 16.33 4.45 1.26
C SER A 49 17.36 5.26 2.05
N LEU A 50 17.04 5.66 3.29
CA LEU A 50 17.95 6.40 4.15
C LEU A 50 19.22 5.59 4.45
N LEU A 51 19.07 4.31 4.77
CA LEU A 51 20.20 3.40 4.99
C LEU A 51 21.10 3.29 3.75
N VAL A 52 20.53 3.14 2.56
CA VAL A 52 21.29 3.08 1.30
C VAL A 52 22.01 4.40 1.04
N ALA A 53 21.37 5.54 1.28
CA ALA A 53 21.98 6.86 1.10
C ALA A 53 23.15 7.06 2.07
N LEU A 54 22.95 6.82 3.37
CA LEU A 54 23.98 6.97 4.40
C LEU A 54 25.17 6.04 4.14
N PHE A 55 24.90 4.77 3.82
CA PHE A 55 25.95 3.81 3.52
C PHE A 55 26.71 4.17 2.23
N GLY A 56 25.99 4.58 1.18
CA GLY A 56 26.61 5.02 -0.06
C GLY A 56 27.49 6.26 0.11
N ILE A 57 27.02 7.25 0.88
CA ILE A 57 27.80 8.45 1.24
C ILE A 57 29.06 8.05 2.02
N LEU A 58 28.94 7.14 2.99
CA LEU A 58 30.09 6.64 3.77
C LEU A 58 31.14 5.97 2.87
N VAL A 59 30.72 5.11 1.93
CA VAL A 59 31.63 4.45 0.98
C VAL A 59 32.31 5.47 0.07
N VAL A 60 31.56 6.43 -0.47
CA VAL A 60 32.12 7.49 -1.34
C VAL A 60 33.13 8.35 -0.59
N PHE A 61 32.85 8.66 0.66
CA PHE A 61 33.78 9.37 1.53
C PHE A 61 35.08 8.58 1.74
N LEU A 62 34.98 7.28 2.05
CA LEU A 62 36.14 6.41 2.25
C LEU A 62 37.01 6.26 0.99
N VAL A 63 36.40 6.24 -0.19
CA VAL A 63 37.10 6.09 -1.47
C VAL A 63 37.52 7.46 -2.06
N SER A 64 37.24 8.57 -1.36
CA SER A 64 37.58 9.94 -1.78
C SER A 64 37.07 10.30 -3.19
N PHE A 65 35.90 9.78 -3.56
CA PHE A 65 35.29 10.08 -4.85
C PHE A 65 34.74 11.52 -4.90
N GLY A 66 34.68 12.09 -6.11
CA GLY A 66 34.25 13.46 -6.34
C GLY A 66 32.74 13.68 -6.13
N ILE A 67 32.35 14.96 -6.03
CA ILE A 67 30.98 15.43 -5.73
C ILE A 67 29.88 14.77 -6.58
N GLY A 68 30.17 14.44 -7.84
CA GLY A 68 29.20 13.81 -8.76
C GLY A 68 28.70 12.45 -8.28
N THR A 69 29.54 11.68 -7.59
CA THR A 69 29.15 10.36 -7.05
C THR A 69 28.18 10.48 -5.88
N TYR A 70 28.31 11.51 -5.03
CA TYR A 70 27.34 11.80 -3.97
C TYR A 70 25.96 12.12 -4.57
N ILE A 71 25.91 12.94 -5.62
CA ILE A 71 24.66 13.28 -6.31
C ILE A 71 24.01 12.01 -6.89
N ALA A 72 24.81 11.17 -7.56
CA ALA A 72 24.33 9.91 -8.14
C ALA A 72 23.75 8.95 -7.09
N ILE A 73 24.41 8.81 -5.93
CA ILE A 73 23.93 7.94 -4.84
C ILE A 73 22.61 8.45 -4.24
N ASN A 74 22.49 9.77 -4.04
CA ASN A 74 21.25 10.35 -3.54
C ASN A 74 20.09 10.15 -4.54
N ALA A 75 20.33 10.40 -5.83
CA ALA A 75 19.36 10.15 -6.88
C ALA A 75 18.95 8.67 -6.95
N PHE A 76 19.93 7.76 -6.89
CA PHE A 76 19.68 6.32 -6.89
C PHE A 76 18.86 5.87 -5.67
N SER A 77 19.17 6.40 -4.49
CA SER A 77 18.40 6.09 -3.27
C SER A 77 16.94 6.53 -3.38
N LEU A 78 16.68 7.71 -3.96
CA LEU A 78 15.31 8.17 -4.21
C LEU A 78 14.57 7.29 -5.22
N ILE A 79 15.25 6.85 -6.28
CA ILE A 79 14.65 5.93 -7.26
C ILE A 79 14.25 4.61 -6.56
N LEU A 80 15.14 4.05 -5.74
CA LEU A 80 14.87 2.85 -4.96
C LEU A 80 13.69 3.02 -4.01
N TYR A 81 13.54 4.20 -3.38
CA TYR A 81 12.39 4.52 -2.54
C TYR A 81 11.07 4.36 -3.29
N PHE A 82 10.95 4.94 -4.49
CA PHE A 82 9.71 4.86 -5.27
C PHE A 82 9.42 3.44 -5.76
N ILE A 83 10.45 2.74 -6.25
CA ILE A 83 10.31 1.37 -6.73
C ILE A 83 9.85 0.45 -5.60
N LYS A 84 10.54 0.45 -4.44
CA LYS A 84 10.16 -0.38 -3.29
C LYS A 84 8.76 -0.06 -2.80
N LYS A 85 8.43 1.22 -2.65
CA LYS A 85 7.10 1.66 -2.22
C LYS A 85 6.02 1.10 -3.14
N ARG A 86 6.20 1.20 -4.46
CA ARG A 86 5.25 0.67 -5.45
C ARG A 86 5.11 -0.85 -5.37
N ILE A 87 6.23 -1.58 -5.31
CA ILE A 87 6.22 -3.06 -5.21
C ILE A 87 5.50 -3.51 -3.94
N LEU A 88 5.81 -2.90 -2.79
CA LEU A 88 5.19 -3.26 -1.52
C LEU A 88 3.69 -2.94 -1.50
N HIS A 89 3.28 -1.83 -2.13
CA HIS A 89 1.87 -1.48 -2.26
C HIS A 89 1.11 -2.52 -3.09
N ILE A 90 1.62 -2.87 -4.27
CA ILE A 90 1.02 -3.89 -5.14
C ILE A 90 0.97 -5.24 -4.41
N LYS A 91 2.02 -5.60 -3.68
CA LYS A 91 2.05 -6.83 -2.88
C LYS A 91 0.97 -6.84 -1.81
N GLU A 92 0.66 -5.69 -1.21
CA GLU A 92 -0.40 -5.57 -0.20
C GLU A 92 -1.80 -5.62 -0.84
N GLU A 93 -1.99 -5.00 -2.01
CA GLU A 93 -3.22 -5.10 -2.81
C GLU A 93 -3.50 -6.56 -3.21
N GLN A 94 -2.47 -7.28 -3.66
CA GLN A 94 -2.56 -8.69 -4.06
C GLN A 94 -2.94 -9.65 -2.93
N LYS A 95 -2.82 -9.23 -1.65
CA LYS A 95 -3.36 -10.03 -0.54
C LYS A 95 -4.88 -10.16 -0.57
N GLY A 96 -5.57 -9.42 -1.47
CA GLY A 96 -6.98 -9.64 -1.75
C GLY A 96 -7.89 -9.31 -0.57
N LYS A 97 -7.44 -8.44 0.35
CA LYS A 97 -8.26 -8.00 1.48
C LYS A 97 -9.53 -7.35 0.94
N MET A 98 -10.68 -7.89 1.32
CA MET A 98 -12.00 -7.39 0.97
C MET A 98 -12.57 -6.63 2.16
N VAL A 99 -12.95 -5.38 1.93
CA VAL A 99 -13.58 -4.54 2.96
C VAL A 99 -14.90 -4.01 2.43
N TRP A 100 -15.92 -4.10 3.28
CA TRP A 100 -17.23 -3.50 3.02
C TRP A 100 -17.20 -2.01 3.34
N LYS A 101 -17.58 -1.16 2.39
CA LYS A 101 -17.84 0.27 2.62
C LYS A 101 -19.27 0.60 2.26
N ARG A 102 -19.81 1.63 2.90
CA ARG A 102 -21.05 2.29 2.49
C ARG A 102 -20.66 3.65 1.89
N ALA A 103 -21.34 4.07 0.82
CA ALA A 103 -21.22 5.45 0.36
C ALA A 103 -21.62 6.39 1.50
N ILE A 104 -20.74 7.32 1.87
CA ILE A 104 -21.09 8.36 2.82
C ILE A 104 -21.97 9.34 2.04
N ILE A 105 -23.26 9.39 2.40
CA ILE A 105 -24.17 10.41 1.90
C ILE A 105 -23.78 11.68 2.65
N THR A 106 -23.00 12.54 2.02
CA THR A 106 -22.77 13.90 2.55
C THR A 106 -24.02 14.72 2.24
N TRP A 107 -24.81 14.99 3.27
CA TRP A 107 -25.91 15.97 3.24
C TRP A 107 -25.37 17.38 3.46
#